data_AF-A0A8J7EMB1-F1
#
_entry.id   AF-A0A8J7EMB1-F1
#
_cell.length_a   1.000
_cell.length_b   1.000
_cell.length_c   1.000
_cell.angle_alpha   90.00
_cell.angle_beta   90.00
_cell.angle_gamma   90.00
#
_symmetry.space_group_name_H-M   'P 1'
#
loop_
_entity.id
_entity.type
_entity.pdbx_description
1 polymer ?
#
loop_
_entity_poly.entity_id
_entity_poly.type
_entity_poly.pdbx_seq_one_letter_code
_entity_poly.pdbx_strand_id
1 'polypeptide(L)'
;MALDIFDPFSTVFRNLDSKGDQRDPRAEAEALAVREGLIEDLINGTGYLDTTLDCLAEQGIDPDAWINQVVDNLEWGISSGIEFTSNEHGLLLPRTNHD
;
A
#
# COMPACT_ATOMS: atom_id res chain seq x y z
N MET A 1 9.48 -0.34 12.01
CA MET A 1 8.46 -0.67 11.01
C MET A 1 8.91 -1.98 10.38
N ALA A 2 8.30 -3.11 10.78
CA ALA A 2 8.55 -4.35 10.07
C ALA A 2 7.81 -4.21 8.74
N LEU A 3 8.53 -4.33 7.61
CA LEU A 3 7.89 -4.47 6.31
C LEU A 3 7.13 -5.79 6.36
N ASP A 4 5.81 -5.71 6.52
CA ASP A 4 4.97 -6.88 6.32
C ASP A 4 5.01 -7.16 4.82
N ILE A 5 5.77 -8.18 4.45
CA ILE A 5 5.99 -8.60 3.06
C ILE A 5 4.66 -9.07 2.43
N PHE A 6 3.63 -9.26 3.24
CA PHE A 6 2.28 -9.63 2.86
C PHE A 6 1.29 -8.47 2.96
N ASP A 7 1.74 -7.24 3.25
CA ASP A 7 0.88 -6.07 3.20
C ASP A 7 0.41 -5.82 1.76
N PRO A 8 -0.89 -6.02 1.46
CA PRO A 8 -1.40 -5.86 0.11
C PRO A 8 -1.33 -4.39 -0.36
N PHE A 9 -1.21 -3.43 0.57
CA PHE A 9 -1.16 -2.00 0.29
C PHE A 9 0.26 -1.46 0.09
N SER A 10 1.31 -2.25 0.36
CA SER A 10 2.70 -1.80 0.29
C SER A 10 3.07 -1.33 -1.12
N THR A 11 3.64 -0.13 -1.18
CA THR A 11 4.07 0.48 -2.46
C THR A 11 5.58 0.31 -2.72
N VAL A 12 6.28 -0.33 -1.79
CA VAL A 12 7.76 -0.41 -1.74
C VAL A 12 8.34 -1.32 -2.82
N PHE A 13 7.64 -2.40 -3.21
CA PHE A 13 8.28 -3.49 -3.95
C PHE A 13 7.95 -3.61 -5.45
N ARG A 14 6.92 -2.93 -5.97
CA ARG A 14 6.52 -3.06 -7.40
C ARG A 14 6.76 -1.83 -8.28
N ASN A 15 7.02 -0.65 -7.72
CA ASN A 15 7.29 0.57 -8.51
C ASN A 15 8.78 0.79 -8.86
N LEU A 16 9.68 -0.09 -8.42
CA LEU A 16 11.11 0.01 -8.74
C LEU A 16 11.44 -0.27 -10.22
N ASP A 17 10.51 -0.83 -11.00
CA ASP A 17 10.78 -1.31 -12.35
C ASP A 17 10.44 -0.30 -13.47
N SER A 18 9.84 0.84 -13.17
CA SER A 18 9.47 1.82 -14.20
C SER A 18 10.32 3.08 -14.17
N LYS A 19 11.42 2.98 -14.93
CA LYS A 19 12.27 4.05 -15.46
C LYS A 19 13.32 4.55 -14.47
N GLY A 20 14.58 4.30 -14.84
CA GLY A 20 15.78 4.86 -14.22
C GLY A 20 15.86 6.37 -14.36
N ASP A 21 14.97 7.06 -13.66
CA ASP A 21 15.04 8.49 -13.45
C ASP A 21 15.99 8.73 -12.28
N GLN A 22 16.96 9.62 -12.47
CA GLN A 22 17.89 10.05 -11.44
C GLN A 22 17.16 10.95 -10.45
N ARG A 23 16.10 10.44 -9.80
CA ARG A 23 15.39 11.15 -8.74
C ARG A 23 16.31 11.22 -7.53
N ASP A 24 16.30 12.39 -6.89
CA ASP A 24 17.00 12.59 -5.63
C ASP A 24 16.50 11.52 -4.64
N PRO A 25 17.37 10.60 -4.17
CA PRO A 25 16.96 9.50 -3.30
C PRO A 25 16.34 10.00 -1.99
N ARG A 26 16.67 11.23 -1.57
CA ARG A 26 16.05 11.86 -0.41
C ARG A 26 14.62 12.30 -0.69
N ALA A 27 14.38 12.92 -1.85
CA ALA A 27 13.04 13.32 -2.26
C ALA A 27 12.12 12.09 -2.45
N GLU A 28 12.66 11.00 -2.99
CA GLU A 28 11.92 9.75 -3.12
C GLU A 28 11.62 9.11 -1.76
N ALA A 29 12.57 9.15 -0.81
CA ALA A 29 12.36 8.66 0.54
C ALA A 29 11.30 9.50 1.31
N GLU A 30 11.30 10.81 1.13
CA GLU A 30 10.29 11.71 1.70
C GLU A 30 8.90 11.45 1.09
N ALA A 31 8.82 11.29 -0.24
CA ALA A 31 7.58 10.95 -0.93
C ALA A 31 7.01 9.58 -0.50
N LEU A 32 7.88 8.58 -0.34
CA LEU A 32 7.52 7.26 0.20
C LEU A 32 6.98 7.39 1.63
N ALA A 33 7.65 8.14 2.51
CA ALA A 33 7.20 8.31 3.89
C ALA A 33 5.80 8.96 4.00
N VAL A 34 5.53 9.99 3.17
CA VAL A 34 4.21 10.63 3.11
C VAL A 34 3.14 9.65 2.62
N ARG A 35 3.42 8.92 1.54
CA ARG A 35 2.49 7.97 0.95
C ARG A 35 2.16 6.82 1.89
N GLU A 36 3.18 6.21 2.49
CA GLU A 36 2.98 5.10 3.44
C GLU A 36 2.23 5.56 4.69
N GLY A 37 2.44 6.80 5.16
CA GLY A 37 1.65 7.37 6.25
C GLY A 37 0.17 7.53 5.91
N LEU A 38 -0.16 8.00 4.70
CA LEU A 38 -1.55 8.10 4.25
C LEU A 38 -2.21 6.74 4.04
N ILE A 39 -1.45 5.74 3.60
CA ILE A 39 -1.92 4.35 3.48
C ILE A 39 -2.19 3.77 4.87
N GLU A 40 -1.30 3.99 5.84
CA GLU A 40 -1.48 3.57 7.23
C GLU A 40 -2.71 4.23 7.86
N ASP A 41 -2.90 5.54 7.66
CA ASP A 41 -4.10 6.26 8.10
C ASP A 41 -5.37 5.71 7.45
N LEU A 42 -5.33 5.39 6.15
CA LEU A 42 -6.43 4.76 5.44
C LEU A 42 -6.77 3.38 6.05
N ILE A 43 -5.74 2.55 6.30
CA ILE A 43 -5.88 1.22 6.91
C ILE A 43 -6.49 1.31 8.31
N ASN A 44 -6.07 2.29 9.10
CA ASN A 44 -6.56 2.55 10.45
C ASN A 44 -7.92 3.28 10.48
N GLY A 45 -8.50 3.61 9.32
CA GLY A 45 -9.76 4.32 9.20
C GLY A 45 -9.74 5.77 9.71
N THR A 46 -8.54 6.33 9.94
CA THR A 46 -8.31 7.73 10.31
C THR A 46 -8.10 8.62 9.08
N GLY A 47 -7.77 8.01 7.94
CA GLY A 47 -7.54 8.67 6.64
C GLY A 47 -8.70 8.51 5.65
N TYR A 48 -8.61 9.25 4.55
CA TYR A 48 -9.59 9.21 3.46
C TYR A 48 -8.97 8.60 2.20
N LEU A 49 -9.73 7.71 1.56
CA LEU A 49 -9.30 7.06 0.32
C LEU A 49 -8.91 8.08 -0.74
N ASP A 50 -9.75 9.09 -0.98
CA ASP A 50 -9.50 10.14 -1.98
C ASP A 50 -8.15 10.85 -1.76
N THR A 51 -7.81 11.15 -0.50
CA THR A 51 -6.52 11.78 -0.15
C THR A 51 -5.33 10.89 -0.48
N THR A 52 -5.45 9.59 -0.23
CA THR A 52 -4.41 8.61 -0.58
C THR A 52 -4.27 8.48 -2.09
N LEU A 53 -5.38 8.42 -2.84
CA LEU A 53 -5.37 8.32 -4.30
C LEU A 53 -4.81 9.59 -4.96
N ASP A 54 -5.15 10.77 -4.45
CA ASP A 54 -4.61 12.05 -4.92
C ASP A 54 -3.08 12.09 -4.73
N CYS A 55 -2.58 11.68 -3.56
CA CYS A 55 -1.14 11.61 -3.29
C CYS A 55 -0.43 10.64 -4.25
N LEU A 56 -1.02 9.48 -4.55
CA LEU A 56 -0.47 8.54 -5.52
C LEU A 56 -0.36 9.19 -6.91
N ALA A 57 -1.43 9.83 -7.37
CA ALA A 57 -1.45 10.50 -8.67
C ALA A 57 -0.41 11.63 -8.77
N GLU A 58 -0.28 12.46 -7.72
CA GLU A 58 0.73 13.52 -7.63
C GLU A 58 2.16 12.99 -7.71
N GLN A 59 2.41 11.79 -7.17
CA GLN A 59 3.70 11.11 -7.21
C GLN A 59 3.94 10.33 -8.52
N GLY A 60 2.98 10.36 -9.45
CA GLY A 60 3.05 9.67 -10.74
C GLY A 60 2.72 8.17 -10.68
N ILE A 61 2.09 7.72 -9.60
CA ILE A 61 1.56 6.36 -9.45
C ILE A 61 0.10 6.40 -9.90
N ASP A 62 -0.25 5.56 -10.88
CA ASP A 62 -1.62 5.43 -11.36
C ASP A 62 -2.52 4.85 -10.25
N PRO A 63 -3.52 5.61 -9.74
CA PRO A 63 -4.38 5.14 -8.65
C PRO A 63 -5.18 3.90 -9.02
N ASP A 64 -5.65 3.78 -10.26
CA ASP A 64 -6.42 2.62 -10.72
C ASP A 64 -5.51 1.39 -10.80
N ALA A 65 -4.28 1.56 -11.29
CA ALA A 65 -3.29 0.50 -11.31
C ALA A 65 -2.92 0.05 -9.88
N TRP A 66 -2.80 0.99 -8.94
CA TRP A 66 -2.53 0.67 -7.54
C TRP A 66 -3.70 -0.09 -6.89
N ILE A 67 -4.95 0.32 -7.10
CA ILE A 67 -6.12 -0.41 -6.57
C ILE A 67 -6.16 -1.84 -7.12
N ASN A 68 -5.98 -2.01 -8.43
CA ASN A 68 -5.94 -3.35 -9.04
C ASN A 68 -4.80 -4.19 -8.45
N GLN A 69 -3.64 -3.57 -8.22
CA GLN A 69 -2.50 -4.22 -7.59
C GLN A 69 -2.78 -4.68 -6.15
N VAL A 70 -3.50 -3.88 -5.37
CA VAL A 70 -3.96 -4.27 -4.03
C VAL A 70 -4.88 -5.49 -4.11
N VAL A 71 -5.82 -5.50 -5.05
CA VAL A 71 -6.73 -6.64 -5.28
C VAL A 71 -5.93 -7.91 -5.65
N ASP A 72 -5.00 -7.81 -6.61
CA ASP A 72 -4.15 -8.93 -7.00
C ASP A 72 -3.34 -9.49 -5.82
N ASN A 73 -2.84 -8.61 -4.94
CA ASN A 73 -2.10 -9.01 -3.75
C ASN A 73 -3.00 -9.74 -2.74
N LEU A 74 -4.23 -9.27 -2.54
CA LEU A 74 -5.22 -9.94 -1.70
C LEU A 74 -5.58 -11.32 -2.26
N GLU A 75 -5.87 -11.43 -3.55
CA GLU A 75 -6.20 -12.70 -4.22
C GLU A 75 -5.04 -13.70 -4.14
N TRP A 76 -3.81 -13.22 -4.34
CA TRP A 76 -2.62 -14.03 -4.19
C TRP A 76 -2.44 -14.51 -2.74
N GLY A 77 -2.56 -13.62 -1.76
CA GLY A 77 -2.47 -13.97 -0.34
C GLY A 77 -3.48 -15.04 0.06
N ILE A 78 -4.75 -14.87 -0.35
CA ILE A 78 -5.83 -15.84 -0.11
C ILE A 78 -5.48 -17.19 -0.76
N SER A 79 -5.03 -17.17 -2.01
CA SER A 79 -4.65 -18.38 -2.75
C SER A 79 -3.45 -19.10 -2.12
N SER A 80 -2.55 -18.36 -1.47
CA SER A 80 -1.41 -18.87 -0.70
C SER A 80 -1.76 -19.35 0.70
N GLY A 81 -3.04 -19.26 1.11
CA GLY A 81 -3.52 -19.73 2.41
C GLY A 81 -3.40 -18.70 3.54
N ILE A 82 -3.17 -17.43 3.22
CA ILE A 82 -3.23 -16.34 4.20
C ILE A 82 -4.69 -16.01 4.46
N GLU A 83 -5.07 -16.05 5.74
CA GLU A 83 -6.41 -15.64 6.16
C GLU A 83 -6.46 -14.11 6.25
N PHE A 84 -7.50 -13.51 5.67
CA PHE A 84 -7.78 -12.08 5.79
C PHE A 84 -9.04 -11.88 6.62
N THR A 85 -9.04 -10.85 7.47
CA THR A 85 -10.21 -10.47 8.26
C THR A 85 -10.53 -9.00 8.02
N SER A 86 -11.82 -8.67 7.93
CA SER A 86 -12.25 -7.28 7.88
C SER A 86 -11.99 -6.60 9.22
N ASN A 87 -11.35 -5.43 9.19
CA ASN A 87 -11.29 -4.53 10.34
C ASN A 87 -12.64 -3.81 10.56
N GLU A 88 -12.72 -2.97 11.59
CA GLU A 88 -13.93 -2.19 11.92
C GLU A 88 -14.34 -1.19 10.83
N HIS A 89 -13.47 -0.93 9.85
CA HIS A 89 -13.70 -0.05 8.71
C HIS A 89 -14.01 -0.83 7.40
N GLY A 90 -14.07 -2.16 7.45
CA GLY A 90 -14.39 -3.00 6.30
C GLY A 90 -13.20 -3.31 5.38
N LEU A 91 -11.97 -2.94 5.77
CA LEU A 91 -10.75 -3.27 5.01
C LEU A 91 -10.27 -4.67 5.35
N LEU A 92 -9.87 -5.44 4.32
CA LEU A 92 -9.32 -6.78 4.47
C LEU A 92 -7.82 -6.69 4.80
N LEU A 93 -7.47 -7.10 6.01
CA LEU A 93 -6.08 -7.15 6.47
C LEU A 93 -5.66 -8.60 6.74
N PRO A 94 -4.38 -8.97 6.51
CA PRO A 94 -3.88 -10.28 6.89
C PRO A 94 -4.14 -10.52 8.38
N ARG A 95 -4.62 -11.70 8.73
CA ARG A 95 -4.74 -12.12 10.13
C ARG A 95 -3.35 -12.30 10.70
N THR A 96 -2.78 -11.24 11.25
CA THR A 96 -1.57 -11.35 12.08
C THR A 96 -1.97 -12.09 13.35
N ASN A 97 -1.39 -13.28 13.59
CA ASN A 97 -1.50 -13.99 14.87
C ASN A 97 -0.79 -13.16 15.96
N HIS A 98 -1.46 -12.12 16.45
CA HIS A 98 -1.13 -11.51 17.73
C HIS A 98 -1.87 -12.31 18.81
N ASP A 99 -1.24 -13.41 19.23
CA ASP A 99 -1.39 -13.90 20.60
C ASP A 99 -0.65 -12.97 21.57
#